data_AF-A0A2M6GN85-F1
#
_entry.id   AF-A0A2M6GN85-F1
#
_cell.length_a   1.000
_cell.length_b   1.000
_cell.length_c   1.000
_cell.angle_alpha   90.00
_cell.angle_beta   90.00
_cell.angle_gamma   90.00
#
_symmetry.space_group_name_H-M   'P 1'
#
loop_
_entity.id
_entity.type
_entity.pdbx_description
1 polymer ?
#
loop_
_entity_poly.entity_id
_entity_poly.type
_entity_poly.pdbx_seq_one_letter_code
_entity_poly.pdbx_strand_id
1 'polypeptide(L)' 'MTSDLNNLYHISTTCGRKFDLRNTEKVIEKSNSLFSYNIHKLNTGEYIIEEKFYASPYNNRYILLNDEQIEQLKIS' A
#
# COMPACT_ATOMS: atom_id res chain seq x y z
N MET A 1 -2.46 24.55 1.61
CA MET A 1 -3.43 23.43 1.59
C MET A 1 -3.08 22.31 0.59
N THR A 2 -1.94 22.37 -0.12
CA THR A 2 -1.44 21.30 -0.99
C THR A 2 -0.45 20.35 -0.30
N SER A 3 -0.03 20.66 0.92
CA SER A 3 0.96 19.91 1.70
C SER A 3 0.41 18.58 2.23
N ASP A 4 -0.87 18.53 2.62
CA ASP A 4 -1.42 17.37 3.34
C ASP A 4 -1.71 16.18 2.40
N LEU A 5 -2.08 16.45 1.15
CA LEU A 5 -2.25 15.41 0.13
C LEU A 5 -0.92 14.73 -0.24
N ASN A 6 0.19 15.47 -0.24
CA ASN A 6 1.52 14.89 -0.49
C ASN A 6 1.98 13.95 0.63
N ASN A 7 1.52 14.16 1.86
CA ASN A 7 1.85 13.27 2.99
C ASN A 7 1.11 11.93 2.94
N LEU A 8 -0.05 11.83 2.29
CA LEU A 8 -0.84 10.59 2.22
C LEU A 8 -0.16 9.47 1.42
N TYR A 9 0.83 9.80 0.60
CA TYR A 9 1.57 8.83 -0.20
C TYR A 9 2.90 8.42 0.44
N HIS A 10 3.33 9.12 1.49
CA HIS A 10 4.53 8.80 2.24
C HIS A 10 4.17 7.90 3.42
N ILE A 11 4.52 6.62 3.30
CA ILE A 11 4.26 5.64 4.34
C ILE A 11 5.52 5.45 5.14
N SER A 12 5.41 5.42 6.47
CA SER A 12 6.48 4.93 7.34
C SER A 12 6.04 3.61 7.95
N THR A 13 6.83 2.55 7.78
CA THR A 13 6.58 1.28 8.45
C THR A 13 7.01 1.34 9.91
N THR A 14 6.50 0.41 10.70
CA THR A 14 6.88 0.24 12.11
C THR A 14 8.38 -0.01 12.30
N CYS A 15 9.07 -0.57 11.30
CA CYS A 15 10.52 -0.74 11.31
C CYS A 15 11.31 0.51 10.82
N GLY A 16 10.65 1.64 10.58
CA GLY A 16 11.28 2.91 10.24
C GLY A 16 11.60 3.10 8.75
N ARG A 17 11.21 2.16 7.87
CA ARG A 17 11.38 2.33 6.41
C ARG A 17 10.31 3.29 5.89
N LYS A 18 10.71 4.17 4.97
CA LYS A 18 9.83 5.14 4.34
C LYS A 18 9.62 4.79 2.87
N PHE A 19 8.39 4.85 2.41
CA PHE A 19 7.98 4.54 1.04
C PHE A 19 7.19 5.69 0.45
N ASP A 20 7.35 5.93 -0.84
CA ASP A 20 6.53 6.87 -1.60
C ASP A 20 5.74 6.08 -2.65
N LEU A 21 4.44 5.92 -2.44
CA LEU A 21 3.55 5.18 -3.35
C LEU A 21 3.27 5.88 -4.68
N ARG A 22 3.72 7.13 -4.89
CA ARG A 22 3.48 7.83 -6.16
C ARG A 22 4.33 7.27 -7.30
N ASN A 23 5.46 6.69 -6.96
CA ASN A 23 6.46 6.19 -7.92
C ASN A 23 6.45 4.66 -8.01
N THR A 24 5.34 4.03 -7.62
CA THR A 24 5.20 2.57 -7.58
C THR A 24 4.19 2.10 -8.61
N GLU A 25 4.42 0.91 -9.16
CA GLU A 25 3.50 0.30 -10.11
C GLU A 25 2.34 -0.34 -9.34
N LYS A 26 1.10 0.03 -9.63
CA LYS A 26 -0.06 -0.62 -9.02
C LYS A 26 -0.38 -1.91 -9.79
N VAL A 27 -0.23 -3.05 -9.13
CA VAL A 27 -0.37 -4.39 -9.72
C VAL A 27 -1.78 -4.94 -9.54
N ILE A 28 -2.39 -4.67 -8.39
CA ILE A 28 -3.76 -5.09 -8.07
C ILE A 28 -4.52 -3.89 -7.52
N GLU A 29 -5.75 -3.72 -7.99
CA GLU A 29 -6.70 -2.72 -7.49
C GLU A 29 -8.04 -3.40 -7.21
N LYS A 30 -8.43 -3.45 -5.93
CA LYS A 30 -9.75 -3.91 -5.50
C LYS A 30 -10.36 -2.88 -4.56
N SER A 31 -11.62 -2.55 -4.73
CA SER A 31 -12.34 -1.65 -3.83
C SER A 31 -13.77 -2.10 -3.65
N ASN A 32 -14.34 -1.84 -2.48
CA ASN A 32 -15.77 -1.95 -2.20
C ASN A 32 -16.26 -0.67 -1.51
N SER A 33 -17.45 -0.70 -0.89
CA SER A 33 -18.03 0.46 -0.19
C SER A 33 -17.36 0.80 1.15
N LEU A 34 -16.59 -0.12 1.73
CA LEU A 34 -16.00 0.01 3.07
C LEU A 34 -14.50 0.31 3.04
N PHE A 35 -13.77 -0.29 2.08
CA PHE A 35 -12.33 -0.15 1.97
C PHE A 35 -11.82 -0.39 0.54
N SER A 36 -10.58 0.04 0.28
CA SER A 36 -9.78 -0.39 -0.87
C SER A 36 -8.60 -1.26 -0.43
N TYR A 37 -8.26 -2.22 -1.28
CA TYR A 37 -7.11 -3.10 -1.18
C TYR A 37 -6.31 -2.99 -2.48
N ASN A 38 -5.15 -2.37 -2.42
CA ASN A 38 -4.25 -2.19 -3.55
C ASN A 38 -2.93 -2.90 -3.28
N ILE A 39 -2.30 -3.44 -4.32
CA ILE A 39 -0.91 -3.92 -4.24
C ILE A 39 -0.05 -3.06 -5.14
N HIS A 40 1.02 -2.53 -4.59
CA HIS A 40 2.03 -1.76 -5.31
C HIS A 40 3.34 -2.53 -5.36
N LYS A 41 3.98 -2.56 -6.52
CA LYS A 41 5.35 -3.02 -6.69
C LYS A 41 6.30 -1.83 -6.52
N LEU A 42 7.23 -1.97 -5.59
CA LEU A 42 8.24 -0.97 -5.28
C LEU A 42 9.39 -1.04 -6.28
N ASN A 43 10.13 0.07 -6.41
CA ASN A 43 11.32 0.13 -7.27
C ASN A 43 12.46 -0.79 -6.80
N THR A 44 12.41 -1.25 -5.55
CA THR A 44 13.31 -2.25 -4.98
C THR A 44 12.97 -3.68 -5.40
N GLY A 45 11.82 -3.90 -6.06
CA GLY A 45 11.28 -5.22 -6.40
C GLY A 45 10.31 -5.79 -5.37
N GLU A 46 10.34 -5.26 -4.13
CA GLU A 46 9.41 -5.64 -3.05
C GLU A 46 7.96 -5.21 -3.37
N TYR A 47 7.00 -5.80 -2.67
CA TYR A 47 5.59 -5.45 -2.82
C TYR A 47 5.04 -4.85 -1.53
N ILE A 48 4.09 -3.94 -1.65
CA ILE A 48 3.36 -3.37 -0.52
C ILE A 48 1.86 -3.46 -0.76
N ILE A 49 1.15 -4.06 0.18
CA ILE A 49 -0.31 -3.97 0.25
C ILE A 49 -0.66 -2.65 0.91
N GLU A 50 -1.53 -1.89 0.28
CA GLU A 50 -2.20 -0.71 0.81
C GLU A 50 -3.68 -1.05 1.05
N GLU A 51 -4.06 -1.13 2.32
CA GLU A 51 -5.46 -1.22 2.74
C GLU A 51 -5.91 0.13 3.30
N LYS A 52 -6.85 0.77 2.61
CA LYS A 52 -7.42 2.05 3.03
C LYS A 52 -8.87 1.90 3.43
N PHE A 53 -9.19 2.26 4.67
CA PHE A 53 -10.54 2.24 5.21
C PHE A 53 -11.18 3.61 5.07
N TYR A 54 -12.29 3.71 4.33
CA TYR A 54 -12.92 4.99 4.03
C TYR A 54 -13.55 5.64 5.27
N ALA A 55 -13.96 4.83 6.25
CA ALA A 55 -14.52 5.31 7.50
C ALA A 55 -13.47 5.99 8.42
N SER A 56 -12.20 5.57 8.37
CA SER A 56 -11.16 6.13 9.24
C SER A 56 -9.76 5.83 8.70
N PRO A 57 -8.92 6.86 8.46
CA PRO A 57 -7.55 6.67 8.01
C PRO A 57 -6.64 6.03 9.06
N TYR A 58 -7.01 6.08 10.35
CA TYR A 58 -6.25 5.44 11.44
C TYR A 58 -6.23 3.91 11.33
N ASN A 59 -7.20 3.35 10.60
CA ASN A 59 -7.30 1.91 10.37
C ASN A 59 -6.53 1.48 9.11
N ASN A 60 -5.95 2.42 8.36
CA ASN A 60 -5.19 2.09 7.16
C ASN A 60 -4.01 1.20 7.52
N ARG A 61 -3.79 0.15 6.73
CA ARG A 61 -2.69 -0.80 6.91
C ARG A 61 -1.81 -0.81 5.68
N TYR A 62 -0.52 -0.88 5.93
CA TYR A 62 0.49 -1.03 4.90
C TYR A 62 1.36 -2.22 5.25
N ILE A 63 1.38 -3.22 4.39
CA ILE A 63 2.03 -4.51 4.67
C ILE A 63 3.07 -4.75 3.59
N LEU A 64 4.34 -4.83 3.99
CA LEU A 64 5.44 -5.16 3.10
C LEU A 64 5.48 -6.67 2.89
N LEU A 65 5.58 -7.09 1.63
CA LEU A 65 5.64 -8.48 1.21
C LEU A 65 6.92 -8.77 0.43
N ASN A 66 7.39 -10.01 0.56
CA ASN A 66 8.44 -10.57 -0.27
C ASN A 66 7.85 -11.33 -1.49
N ASP A 67 8.73 -11.79 -2.38
CA ASP A 67 8.36 -12.49 -3.61
C ASP A 67 7.61 -13.80 -3.35
N GLU A 68 7.90 -14.51 -2.26
CA GLU A 68 7.20 -15.75 -1.94
C GLU A 68 5.74 -15.49 -1.54
N GLN A 69 5.51 -14.46 -0.73
CA GLN A 69 4.19 -14.07 -0.26
C GLN A 69 3.29 -13.53 -1.38
N ILE A 70 3.86 -12.82 -2.37
CA ILE A 70 3.07 -12.31 -3.49
C ILE A 70 2.60 -13.45 -4.40
N GLU A 71 3.44 -14.46 -4.64
CA GLU A 71 3.04 -15.62 -5.45
C GLU A 71 1.92 -16.41 -4.80
N GLN A 72 1.93 -16.56 -3.46
CA GLN A 72 0.83 -17.18 -2.73
C GLN A 72 -0.50 -16.42 -2.90
N LEU A 73 -0.47 -15.08 -2.95
CA LEU A 73 -1.67 -14.25 -3.13
C LEU A 73 -2.24 -14.29 -4.57
N LYS A 74 -1.44 -14.62 -5.57
CA LYS A 74 -1.91 -14.73 -6.97
C LYS A 74 -2.70 -16.02 -7.23
N ILE A 75 -2.50 -17.05 -6.40
CA ILE A 75 -3.10 -18.38 -6.58
C ILE A 75 -4.51 -18.46 -5.93
N SER A 76 -4.87 -17.51 -5.06
CA SER A 76 -6.18 -17.42 -4.38
C SER A 76 -7.21 -16.60 -5.15
#